data_AF-A0A9D9Q1B6-F1
#
_entry.id   AF-A0A9D9Q1B6-F1
#
_cell.length_a   1.000
_cell.length_b   1.000
_cell.length_c   1.000
_cell.angle_alpha   90.00
_cell.angle_beta   90.00
_cell.angle_gamma   90.00
#
_symmetry.space_group_name_H-M   'P 1'
#
loop_
_entity.id
_entity.type
_entity.pdbx_description
1 polymer ?
#
loop_
_entity_poly.entity_id
_entity_poly.type
_entity_poly.pdbx_seq_one_letter_code
_entity_poly.pdbx_strand_id
1 'polypeptide(L)'
;MPRTPRRRRRKRCPFCQTLLQPHPRLGARQWACAAPACQQARHAVNCRQWRGRNRAITRTHYQDYVQPARTGTRPPPVSADEVQIILGSLRPEVRDAIMAQGQSPHGVSPP
;
A
#
# COMPACT_ATOMS: atom_id res chain seq x y z
N MET A 1 -1.39 5.86 -36.74
CA MET A 1 -2.78 6.33 -36.55
C MET A 1 -3.03 6.63 -35.08
N PRO A 2 -2.97 7.90 -34.62
CA PRO A 2 -3.40 8.23 -33.27
C PRO A 2 -4.91 7.96 -33.16
N ARG A 3 -5.30 7.03 -32.27
CA ARG A 3 -6.71 6.77 -31.98
C ARG A 3 -7.32 8.04 -31.38
N THR A 4 -8.26 8.67 -32.09
CA THR A 4 -9.04 9.79 -31.56
C THR A 4 -9.66 9.34 -30.22
N PRO A 5 -9.42 10.05 -29.11
CA PRO A 5 -9.98 9.65 -27.83
C PRO A 5 -11.51 9.71 -27.91
N ARG A 6 -12.18 8.56 -27.78
CA ARG A 6 -13.64 8.49 -27.69
C ARG A 6 -14.11 9.48 -26.63
N ARG A 7 -15.10 10.33 -26.95
CA ARG A 7 -15.73 11.25 -25.99
C ARG A 7 -16.07 10.46 -24.72
N ARG A 8 -15.55 10.91 -23.59
CA ARG A 8 -15.72 10.24 -22.31
C ARG A 8 -17.16 10.41 -21.88
N ARG A 9 -17.93 9.33 -21.90
CA ARG A 9 -19.29 9.35 -21.35
C ARG A 9 -19.18 9.65 -19.86
N ARG A 10 -19.80 10.76 -19.44
CA ARG A 10 -19.99 11.08 -18.02
C ARG A 10 -20.86 9.98 -17.42
N LYS A 11 -20.57 9.60 -16.18
CA LYS A 11 -21.38 8.61 -15.45
C LYS A 11 -21.54 9.03 -14.00
N ARG A 12 -22.53 8.47 -13.31
CA ARG A 12 -22.74 8.74 -11.87
C ARG A 12 -21.88 7.83 -11.02
N CYS A 13 -21.37 8.37 -9.92
CA CYS A 13 -20.72 7.58 -8.88
C CYS A 13 -21.78 6.73 -8.17
N PRO A 14 -21.60 5.42 -8.00
CA PRO A 14 -22.58 4.58 -7.30
C PRO A 14 -22.67 4.87 -5.80
N PHE A 15 -21.69 5.59 -5.23
CA PHE A 15 -21.65 5.90 -3.80
C PHE A 15 -22.28 7.27 -3.48
N CYS A 16 -21.92 8.33 -4.22
CA CYS A 16 -22.40 9.69 -3.95
C CYS A 16 -23.30 10.27 -5.05
N GLN A 17 -23.59 9.51 -6.10
CA GLN A 17 -24.44 9.90 -7.25
C GLN A 17 -23.98 11.12 -8.06
N THR A 18 -22.86 11.75 -7.69
CA THR A 18 -22.24 12.85 -8.43
C THR A 18 -21.81 12.41 -9.82
N LEU A 19 -22.04 13.29 -10.80
CA LEU A 19 -21.53 13.13 -12.16
C LEU A 19 -20.00 13.17 -12.16
N LEU A 20 -19.37 12.10 -12.66
CA LEU A 20 -17.93 12.00 -12.79
C LEU A 20 -17.53 11.88 -14.27
N GLN A 21 -16.44 12.56 -14.60
CA GLN A 21 -15.73 12.40 -15.87
C GLN A 21 -14.52 11.49 -15.63
N PRO A 22 -14.49 10.27 -16.21
CA PRO A 22 -13.40 9.33 -15.96
C PRO A 22 -12.04 9.86 -16.44
N HIS A 23 -10.99 9.63 -15.66
CA HIS A 23 -9.64 10.04 -15.98
C HIS A 23 -9.15 9.44 -17.32
N PRO A 24 -8.34 10.19 -18.11
CA PRO A 24 -7.73 9.74 -19.34
C PRO A 24 -7.31 8.30 -19.45
N ARG A 25 -6.44 7.91 -18.52
CA ARG A 25 -5.79 6.60 -18.45
C ARG A 25 -6.73 5.48 -17.98
N LEU A 26 -7.75 5.81 -17.19
CA LEU A 26 -8.65 4.80 -16.60
C LEU A 26 -9.85 4.52 -17.50
N GLY A 27 -10.43 5.57 -18.10
CA GLY A 27 -11.57 5.45 -19.01
C GLY A 27 -12.73 4.70 -18.35
N ALA A 28 -13.20 3.63 -18.99
CA ALA A 28 -14.30 2.82 -18.47
C ALA A 28 -14.00 2.17 -17.10
N ARG A 29 -12.73 1.90 -16.77
CA ARG A 29 -12.30 1.22 -15.54
C ARG A 29 -12.58 2.03 -14.27
N GLN A 30 -12.57 3.37 -14.35
CA GLN A 30 -12.90 4.20 -13.20
C GLN A 30 -14.42 4.21 -13.02
N TRP A 31 -14.96 3.38 -12.14
CA TRP A 31 -16.40 3.22 -11.93
C TRP A 31 -16.98 4.06 -10.77
N ALA A 32 -16.13 4.63 -9.92
CA ALA A 32 -16.49 5.53 -8.83
C ALA A 32 -15.68 6.84 -8.90
N CYS A 33 -16.17 7.89 -8.23
CA CYS A 33 -15.44 9.16 -8.16
C CYS A 33 -14.23 9.04 -7.22
N ALA A 34 -13.34 10.03 -7.27
CA ALA A 34 -12.13 10.06 -6.47
C ALA A 34 -12.29 10.72 -5.09
N ALA A 35 -13.52 11.05 -4.67
CA ALA A 35 -13.76 11.63 -3.35
C ALA A 35 -13.35 10.64 -2.24
N PRO A 36 -12.67 11.08 -1.15
CA PRO A 36 -12.16 10.18 -0.11
C PRO A 36 -13.21 9.22 0.45
N ALA A 37 -14.42 9.72 0.75
CA ALA A 37 -15.54 8.90 1.23
C ALA A 37 -15.92 7.78 0.23
N CYS A 38 -15.94 8.09 -1.07
CA CYS A 38 -16.25 7.10 -2.11
C CYS A 38 -15.10 6.09 -2.31
N GLN A 39 -13.85 6.51 -2.08
CA GLN A 39 -12.72 5.59 -2.11
C GLN A 39 -12.79 4.59 -0.94
N GLN A 40 -13.12 5.07 0.26
CA GLN A 40 -13.32 4.23 1.44
C GLN A 40 -14.48 3.24 1.24
N ALA A 41 -15.63 3.72 0.76
CA ALA A 41 -16.79 2.86 0.47
C ALA A 41 -16.45 1.80 -0.59
N ARG A 42 -15.74 2.18 -1.66
CA ARG A 42 -15.24 1.25 -2.67
C ARG A 42 -14.30 0.20 -2.08
N HIS A 43 -13.36 0.63 -1.24
CA HIS A 43 -12.43 -0.28 -0.57
C HIS A 43 -13.20 -1.27 0.32
N ALA A 44 -14.17 -0.80 1.11
CA ALA A 44 -14.99 -1.66 1.96
C ALA A 44 -15.78 -2.72 1.16
N VAL A 45 -16.39 -2.33 0.03
CA VAL A 45 -17.09 -3.27 -0.88
C VAL A 45 -16.12 -4.30 -1.45
N ASN A 46 -14.97 -3.86 -1.96
CA ASN A 46 -13.96 -4.75 -2.52
C ASN A 46 -13.41 -5.73 -1.47
N CYS A 47 -13.11 -5.25 -0.26
CA CYS A 47 -12.67 -6.10 0.85
C CYS A 47 -13.74 -7.11 1.24
N ARG A 48 -15.01 -6.70 1.34
CA ARG A 48 -16.11 -7.63 1.64
C ARG A 48 -16.21 -8.72 0.59
N GLN A 49 -16.16 -8.36 -0.69
CA GLN A 49 -16.24 -9.31 -1.80
C GLN A 49 -15.04 -10.26 -1.81
N TRP A 50 -13.83 -9.73 -1.60
CA TRP A 50 -12.62 -10.53 -1.53
C TRP A 50 -12.65 -11.50 -0.35
N ARG A 51 -13.03 -11.05 0.86
CA ARG A 51 -13.18 -11.92 2.04
C ARG A 51 -14.24 -12.99 1.81
N GLY A 52 -15.35 -12.65 1.17
CA GLY A 52 -16.40 -13.61 0.80
C GLY A 52 -15.92 -14.71 -0.14
N ARG A 53 -15.06 -14.38 -1.11
CA ARG A 53 -14.44 -15.37 -2.02
C ARG A 53 -13.32 -16.17 -1.36
N ASN A 54 -12.61 -15.60 -0.39
CA ASN A 54 -11.44 -16.18 0.25
C ASN A 54 -11.72 -16.57 1.71
N ARG A 55 -12.89 -17.17 1.97
CA ARG A 55 -13.33 -17.49 3.34
C ARG A 55 -12.34 -18.38 4.10
N ALA A 56 -11.76 -19.38 3.43
CA ALA A 56 -10.80 -20.29 4.05
C ALA A 56 -9.59 -19.53 4.63
N ILE A 57 -8.95 -18.69 3.80
CA ILE A 57 -7.78 -17.89 4.20
C ILE A 57 -8.18 -16.86 5.25
N THR A 58 -9.30 -16.16 5.05
CA THR A 58 -9.68 -15.05 5.93
C THR A 58 -10.16 -15.46 7.31
N ARG A 59 -10.65 -16.69 7.47
CA ARG A 59 -11.08 -17.21 8.76
C ARG A 59 -9.90 -17.35 9.73
N THR A 60 -8.76 -17.82 9.24
CA THR A 60 -7.59 -18.10 10.09
C THR A 60 -6.53 -17.02 9.99
N HIS A 61 -6.53 -16.16 8.97
CA HIS A 61 -5.52 -15.11 8.76
C HIS A 61 -5.16 -14.30 10.02
N TYR A 62 -6.15 -13.93 10.83
CA TYR A 62 -5.88 -13.18 12.06
C TYR A 62 -5.13 -14.01 13.10
N GLN A 63 -5.49 -15.28 13.26
CA GLN A 63 -4.86 -16.20 14.22
C GLN A 63 -3.48 -16.68 13.73
N ASP A 64 -3.35 -16.96 12.44
CA ASP A 64 -2.15 -17.58 11.88
C ASP A 64 -1.03 -16.56 11.61
N TYR A 65 -1.38 -15.31 11.25
CA TYR A 65 -0.40 -14.31 10.82
C TYR A 65 -0.40 -13.05 11.70
N VAL A 66 -1.57 -12.50 11.99
CA VAL A 66 -1.65 -11.19 12.67
C VAL A 66 -1.33 -11.30 14.15
N GLN A 67 -1.90 -12.29 14.85
CA GLN A 67 -1.64 -12.50 16.27
C GLN A 67 -0.17 -12.85 16.54
N PRO A 68 0.45 -13.84 15.87
CA PRO A 68 1.86 -14.15 16.08
C PRO A 68 2.79 -12.98 15.80
N ALA A 69 2.50 -12.16 14.79
CA ALA A 69 3.30 -10.95 14.52
C ALA A 69 3.16 -9.87 15.60
N ARG A 70 2.02 -9.81 16.30
CA ARG A 70 1.76 -8.83 17.38
C ARG A 70 2.25 -9.32 18.74
N THR A 71 2.13 -10.61 19.01
CA THR A 71 2.52 -11.23 20.28
C THR A 71 3.94 -11.74 20.25
N GLY A 72 4.51 -11.93 19.07
CA GLY A 72 5.90 -12.31 18.89
C GLY A 72 6.80 -11.30 19.58
N THR A 73 7.80 -11.81 20.30
CA THR A 73 8.86 -10.98 20.86
C THR A 73 9.45 -10.17 19.71
N ARG A 74 9.54 -8.85 19.87
CA ARG A 74 10.30 -8.00 18.95
C ARG A 74 11.63 -8.71 18.71
N PRO A 75 12.07 -8.92 17.45
CA PRO A 75 13.36 -9.55 17.20
C PRO A 75 14.39 -8.82 18.06
N PRO A 76 15.28 -9.55 18.76
CA PRO A 76 16.26 -8.91 19.60
C PRO A 76 16.97 -7.84 18.78
N PRO A 77 17.25 -6.66 19.36
CA PRO A 77 18.06 -5.68 18.67
C PRO A 77 19.34 -6.39 18.21
N VAL A 78 19.63 -6.29 16.92
CA VAL A 78 20.87 -6.81 16.33
C VAL A 78 22.02 -6.27 17.16
N SER A 79 22.91 -7.13 17.62
CA SER A 79 24.07 -6.70 18.41
C SER A 79 24.97 -5.79 17.58
N ALA A 80 25.77 -4.93 18.24
CA ALA A 80 26.68 -4.03 17.54
C ALA A 80 27.67 -4.79 16.63
N ASP A 81 28.10 -5.97 17.07
CA ASP A 81 29.01 -6.83 16.31
C ASP A 81 28.34 -7.44 15.07
N GLU A 82 27.08 -7.87 15.19
CA GLU A 82 26.29 -8.34 14.05
C GLU A 82 26.02 -7.23 13.03
N VAL A 83 25.74 -6.00 13.50
CA VAL A 83 25.62 -4.83 12.61
C VAL A 83 26.92 -4.62 11.85
N GLN A 84 28.07 -4.74 12.52
CA GLN A 84 29.37 -4.59 11.88
C GLN A 84 29.67 -5.69 10.85
N ILE A 85 29.28 -6.94 11.13
CA ILE A 85 29.38 -8.06 10.18
C ILE A 85 28.50 -7.80 8.96
N ILE A 86 27.24 -7.39 9.17
CA ILE A 86 26.30 -7.09 8.10
C ILE A 86 26.81 -5.95 7.24
N LEU A 87 27.20 -4.82 7.85
CA LEU A 87 27.77 -3.68 7.12
C LEU A 87 29.06 -4.07 6.41
N GLY A 88 29.91 -4.87 7.06
CA GLY A 88 31.16 -5.42 6.53
C GLY A 88 30.99 -6.30 5.27
N SER A 89 29.83 -6.96 5.15
CA SER A 89 29.47 -7.79 3.99
C SER A 89 28.92 -7.00 2.80
N LEU A 90 28.52 -5.74 3.01
CA LEU A 90 28.03 -4.87 1.95
C LEU A 90 29.19 -4.33 1.11
N ARG A 91 28.90 -4.06 -0.17
CA ARG A 91 29.80 -3.32 -1.04
C ARG A 91 30.09 -1.92 -0.43
N PRO A 92 31.32 -1.39 -0.55
CA PRO A 92 31.71 -0.14 0.09
C PRO A 92 30.75 1.02 -0.19
N GLU A 93 30.28 1.13 -1.43
CA GLU A 93 29.43 2.25 -1.88
C GLU A 93 28.06 2.24 -1.17
N VAL A 94 27.54 1.04 -0.86
CA VAL A 94 26.26 0.86 -0.17
C VAL A 94 26.42 1.11 1.33
N ARG A 95 27.53 0.63 1.91
CA ARG A 95 27.86 0.84 3.32
C ARG A 95 27.98 2.33 3.64
N ASP A 96 28.74 3.06 2.82
CA ASP A 96 29.00 4.48 3.03
C ASP A 96 27.72 5.31 2.91
N ALA A 97 26.83 4.96 1.97
CA ALA A 97 25.53 5.61 1.81
C ALA A 97 24.61 5.42 3.04
N ILE A 98 24.60 4.23 3.65
CA ILE A 98 23.82 3.95 4.87
C ILE A 98 24.38 4.76 6.05
N MET A 99 25.70 4.78 6.22
CA MET A 99 26.35 5.53 7.31
C MET A 99 26.13 7.04 7.18
N ALA A 100 26.11 7.58 5.96
CA ALA A 100 25.82 8.98 5.69
C ALA A 100 24.35 9.36 6.00
N GLN A 101 23.40 8.45 5.77
CA GLN A 101 21.99 8.68 6.10
C GLN A 101 21.72 8.74 7.62
N GLY A 102 22.45 7.96 8.42
CA GLY A 102 22.34 7.97 9.88
C GLY A 102 22.78 9.27 10.57
N GLN A 103 23.51 10.14 9.87
CA GLN A 103 24.00 11.43 10.37
C GLN A 103 23.09 12.62 9.98
N SER A 104 22.01 12.39 9.22
CA SER A 104 21.07 13.44 8.85
C SER A 104 20.08 13.72 9.99
N PRO A 105 19.94 14.96 10.49
CA PRO A 105 19.11 15.31 11.65
C PRO A 105 17.60 15.27 11.41
N HIS A 106 17.15 14.84 10.23
CA HIS A 106 15.74 14.79 9.88
C HIS A 106 15.20 13.38 10.03
N GLY A 107 14.83 13.03 11.26
CA GLY A 107 13.93 11.92 11.52
C GLY A 107 12.64 12.12 10.72
N VAL A 108 12.31 11.16 9.87
CA VAL A 108 11.05 11.14 9.14
C VAL A 108 9.94 10.85 10.17
N SER A 109 9.23 11.89 10.59
CA SER A 109 7.97 11.72 11.33
C SER A 109 6.94 11.06 10.41
N PRO A 110 6.26 9.99 10.83
CA PRO A 110 5.19 9.39 10.07
C PRO A 110 3.93 10.30 10.09
N PRO A 111 3.11 10.28 9.02
CA PRO A 111 1.87 11.06 8.92
C PRO A 111 0.75 10.53 9.83
#